data_AF-A0A6J4U2Q6-F1
#
_entry.id   AF-A0A6J4U2Q6-F1
#
_cell.length_a   1.000
_cell.length_b   1.000
_cell.length_c   1.000
_cell.angle_alpha   90.00
_cell.angle_beta   90.00
_cell.angle_gamma   90.00
#
_symmetry.space_group_name_H-M   'P 1'
#
loop_
_entity.id
_entity.type
_entity.pdbx_description
1 polymer ?
#
loop_
_entity_poly.entity_id
_entity_poly.type
_entity_poly.pdbx_seq_one_letter_code
_entity_poly.pdbx_strand_id
1 'polypeptide(L)'
;MRAVQTGRGGVVPLRLRPRGNPPTAPSPFSREWVTTPPAPVPAAPPRRVAGVGWTAFALPRWVPSERALGALLVLALVAVTAYAGPESKPTRLGATAPPVAEGVGGGGPGNAAALLSNAADQNPTATTTPDPTALPAPVATATATTVPAFEIAETAVAVPTDDGALLPGHRILTYYGHPHSDLMGILGEYSIEDLHAKLKEQAEGFAAADPSTPVKLGFEVIASVAQRDPGEDGKYLLYTDEATIQEYIDYATANDMVVFLDYQIGMNGVANEIEEARKWLELPNVHLALDPEFAMAEGEQPGEHIGQIDATDVAYAQQTLVDLAADAGIPPKILLIHQFHFTMLTNKDQISPMTGVQLILNADGFGEPATKLESYAVLVAEEPIEFHGFKLFYKQDFPLMSPEEILALEPAPHFVVYQ
;
A
#
# COMPACT_ATOMS: atom_id res chain seq x y z
N MET A 1 77.44 -27.52 -42.98
CA MET A 1 76.67 -27.23 -44.22
C MET A 1 75.21 -27.00 -43.84
N ARG A 2 74.48 -26.18 -44.63
CA ARG A 2 73.07 -25.77 -44.44
C ARG A 2 72.76 -24.95 -43.18
N ALA A 3 72.80 -23.63 -43.39
CA ALA A 3 71.95 -22.71 -42.66
C ALA A 3 70.47 -22.89 -43.06
N VAL A 4 69.56 -22.56 -42.14
CA VAL A 4 68.26 -21.96 -42.48
C VAL A 4 68.09 -20.75 -41.55
N GLN A 5 67.80 -19.61 -42.17
CA GLN A 5 67.58 -18.32 -41.53
C GLN A 5 66.07 -18.00 -41.58
N THR A 6 65.67 -16.93 -40.89
CA THR A 6 64.31 -16.36 -40.79
C THR A 6 63.40 -17.07 -39.76
N GLY A 7 62.60 -16.34 -38.97
CA GLY A 7 62.43 -14.88 -38.93
C GLY A 7 61.94 -14.38 -37.57
N ARG A 8 62.14 -13.08 -37.30
CA ARG A 8 61.56 -12.40 -36.14
C ARG A 8 60.04 -12.40 -36.28
N GLY A 9 59.34 -13.20 -35.47
CA GLY A 9 57.91 -13.07 -35.27
C GLY A 9 57.62 -11.77 -34.51
N GLY A 10 57.33 -10.69 -35.24
CA GLY A 10 56.87 -9.45 -34.61
C GLY A 10 55.53 -9.69 -33.93
N VAL A 11 55.38 -9.20 -32.70
CA VAL A 11 54.07 -9.14 -32.04
C VAL A 11 53.21 -8.16 -32.82
N VAL A 12 52.34 -8.67 -33.70
CA VAL A 12 51.29 -7.88 -34.32
C VAL A 12 50.26 -7.61 -33.22
N PRO A 13 50.07 -6.35 -32.78
CA PRO A 13 48.94 -6.07 -31.90
C PRO A 13 47.68 -6.34 -32.70
N LEU A 14 46.85 -7.26 -32.19
CA LEU A 14 45.55 -7.53 -32.78
C LEU A 14 44.70 -6.26 -32.64
N ARG A 15 44.71 -5.41 -33.67
CA ARG A 15 43.80 -4.26 -33.75
C ARG A 15 42.37 -4.80 -33.83
N LEU A 16 41.77 -4.99 -32.66
CA LEU A 16 40.32 -5.03 -32.54
C LEU A 16 39.79 -3.81 -33.29
N ARG A 17 39.06 -4.05 -34.37
CA ARG A 17 38.22 -2.99 -34.94
C ARG A 17 37.30 -2.54 -33.80
N PRO A 18 37.07 -1.23 -33.61
CA PRO A 18 36.01 -0.80 -32.72
C PRO A 18 34.73 -1.47 -33.22
N ARG A 19 34.14 -2.34 -32.39
CA ARG A 19 32.72 -2.66 -32.56
C ARG A 19 32.03 -1.31 -32.39
N GLY A 20 31.43 -0.81 -33.47
CA GLY A 20 30.51 0.32 -33.32
C GLY A 20 29.49 -0.07 -32.26
N ASN A 21 29.13 0.87 -31.39
CA ASN A 21 28.11 0.61 -30.38
C ASN A 21 26.89 0.00 -31.08
N PRO A 22 26.28 -1.07 -30.52
CA PRO A 22 24.96 -1.46 -30.98
C PRO A 22 24.04 -0.23 -30.87
N PRO A 23 23.03 -0.08 -31.75
CA PRO A 23 22.06 0.99 -31.60
C PRO A 23 21.52 0.94 -30.17
N THR A 24 21.63 2.05 -29.45
CA THR A 24 21.16 2.16 -28.08
C THR A 24 19.69 1.81 -28.07
N ALA A 25 19.31 0.79 -27.30
CA ALA A 25 17.89 0.52 -27.07
C ALA A 25 17.25 1.79 -26.49
N PRO A 26 16.03 2.16 -26.94
CA PRO A 26 15.34 3.32 -26.39
C PRO A 26 15.18 3.13 -24.87
N SER A 27 15.39 4.20 -24.10
CA SER A 27 15.26 4.12 -22.65
C SER A 27 13.85 3.66 -22.27
N PRO A 28 13.70 2.91 -21.16
CA PRO A 28 12.39 2.53 -20.64
C PRO A 28 11.47 3.75 -20.58
N PHE A 29 10.20 3.56 -20.98
CA PHE A 29 9.15 4.59 -20.97
C PHE A 29 9.36 5.82 -21.89
N SER A 30 10.39 5.83 -22.74
CA SER A 30 10.46 6.80 -23.85
C SER A 30 9.35 6.57 -24.88
N ARG A 31 8.96 7.63 -25.62
CA ARG A 31 7.94 7.53 -26.69
C ARG A 31 8.29 6.49 -27.77
N GLU A 32 9.58 6.25 -28.00
CA GLU A 32 10.07 5.24 -28.94
C GLU A 32 9.87 3.81 -28.41
N TRP A 33 10.10 3.60 -27.10
CA TRP A 33 9.88 2.32 -26.42
C TRP A 33 8.40 1.88 -26.44
N VAL A 34 7.46 2.81 -26.22
CA VAL A 34 6.01 2.51 -26.22
C VAL A 34 5.47 2.17 -27.61
N THR A 35 6.02 2.79 -28.65
CA THR A 35 5.52 2.63 -30.03
C THR A 35 6.19 1.49 -30.80
N THR A 36 7.43 1.13 -30.44
CA THR A 36 8.16 0.00 -31.04
C THR A 36 8.95 -0.75 -29.95
N PRO A 37 8.28 -1.56 -29.11
CA PRO A 37 8.95 -2.30 -28.04
C PRO A 37 9.99 -3.27 -28.61
N PRO A 38 11.17 -3.42 -27.99
CA PRO A 38 12.24 -4.28 -28.49
C PRO A 38 11.80 -5.76 -28.51
N ALA A 39 12.26 -6.50 -29.52
CA ALA A 39 11.94 -7.92 -29.65
C ALA A 39 12.44 -8.70 -28.41
N PRO A 40 11.64 -9.66 -27.89
CA PRO A 40 11.99 -10.39 -26.67
C PRO A 40 13.32 -11.12 -26.83
N VAL A 41 14.21 -10.94 -25.85
CA VAL A 41 15.52 -11.60 -25.83
C VAL A 41 15.31 -13.11 -25.77
N PRO A 42 15.90 -13.90 -26.69
CA PRO A 42 15.74 -15.35 -26.66
C PRO A 42 16.33 -15.91 -25.36
N ALA A 43 15.55 -16.75 -24.68
CA ALA A 43 15.93 -17.32 -23.39
C ALA A 43 17.31 -18.00 -23.45
N ALA A 44 18.17 -17.71 -22.47
CA ALA A 44 19.47 -18.33 -22.37
C ALA A 44 19.33 -19.86 -22.20
N PRO A 45 20.14 -20.68 -22.89
CA PRO A 45 20.06 -22.13 -22.76
C PRO A 45 20.42 -22.56 -21.32
N PRO A 46 19.68 -23.51 -20.72
CA PRO A 46 19.88 -23.89 -19.32
C PRO A 46 21.28 -24.47 -19.11
N ARG A 47 22.01 -23.93 -18.12
CA ARG A 47 23.27 -24.51 -17.64
C ARG A 47 22.96 -25.87 -16.99
N ARG A 48 23.48 -26.95 -17.57
CA ARG A 48 23.42 -28.29 -16.96
C ARG A 48 24.31 -28.34 -15.71
N VAL A 49 23.70 -28.26 -14.54
CA VAL A 49 24.32 -28.71 -13.29
C VAL A 49 24.27 -30.25 -13.29
N ALA A 50 25.39 -30.90 -12.97
CA ALA A 50 25.51 -32.35 -13.04
C ALA A 50 24.99 -33.02 -11.75
N GLY A 51 23.77 -33.56 -11.82
CA GLY A 51 23.37 -34.76 -11.09
C GLY A 51 22.92 -34.62 -9.63
N VAL A 52 21.60 -34.57 -9.42
CA VAL A 52 20.90 -35.46 -8.47
C VAL A 52 19.61 -35.91 -9.18
N GLY A 53 19.32 -37.20 -9.19
CA GLY A 53 18.14 -37.75 -9.88
C GLY A 53 16.91 -37.81 -8.98
N TRP A 54 15.90 -36.99 -9.26
CA TRP A 54 14.53 -37.17 -8.75
C TRP A 54 13.61 -37.49 -9.92
N THR A 55 12.94 -38.64 -9.87
CA THR A 55 11.96 -39.04 -10.88
C THR A 55 10.63 -38.33 -10.61
N ALA A 56 10.37 -37.24 -11.33
CA ALA A 56 9.06 -36.59 -11.33
C ALA A 56 7.98 -37.55 -11.85
N PHE A 57 6.85 -37.65 -11.14
CA PHE A 57 5.66 -38.35 -11.62
C PHE A 57 5.08 -37.60 -12.82
N ALA A 58 5.32 -38.11 -14.03
CA ALA A 58 4.68 -37.60 -15.23
C ALA A 58 3.22 -38.07 -15.29
N LEU A 59 2.27 -37.14 -15.26
CA LEU A 59 0.84 -37.46 -15.40
C LEU A 59 0.56 -38.13 -16.76
N PRO A 60 -0.41 -39.06 -16.85
CA PRO A 60 -0.75 -39.74 -18.08
C PRO A 60 -1.16 -38.77 -19.21
N ARG A 61 -0.79 -39.09 -20.46
CA ARG A 61 -1.02 -38.24 -21.65
C ARG A 61 -2.50 -38.02 -22.04
N TRP A 62 -3.44 -38.55 -21.27
CA TRP A 62 -4.88 -38.30 -21.42
C TRP A 62 -5.37 -37.15 -20.52
N VAL A 63 -4.55 -36.69 -19.55
CA VAL A 63 -4.83 -35.49 -18.76
C VAL A 63 -4.66 -34.27 -19.69
N PRO A 64 -5.70 -33.43 -19.86
CA PRO A 64 -5.59 -32.22 -20.68
C PRO A 64 -4.60 -31.22 -20.06
N SER A 65 -3.97 -30.38 -20.90
CA SER A 65 -2.99 -29.39 -20.43
C SER A 65 -3.60 -28.36 -19.48
N GLU A 66 -2.78 -27.71 -18.66
CA GLU A 66 -3.22 -26.69 -17.67
C GLU A 66 -4.11 -25.61 -18.30
N ARG A 67 -3.82 -25.18 -19.53
CA ARG A 67 -4.65 -24.25 -20.30
C ARG A 67 -6.03 -24.80 -20.66
N ALA A 68 -6.15 -26.11 -20.92
CA ALA A 68 -7.41 -26.76 -21.18
C ALA A 68 -8.18 -27.06 -19.87
N LEU A 69 -7.49 -27.34 -18.76
CA LEU A 69 -8.09 -27.42 -17.43
C LEU A 69 -8.65 -26.05 -16.98
N GLY A 70 -7.89 -24.97 -17.16
CA GLY A 70 -8.36 -23.61 -16.88
C GLY A 70 -9.56 -23.21 -17.75
N ALA A 71 -9.52 -23.52 -19.05
CA ALA A 71 -10.66 -23.27 -19.95
C ALA A 71 -11.92 -24.07 -19.55
N LEU A 72 -11.76 -25.32 -19.10
CA LEU A 72 -12.86 -26.13 -18.56
C LEU A 72 -13.40 -25.59 -17.23
N LEU A 73 -12.54 -25.07 -16.36
CA LEU A 73 -12.96 -24.45 -15.09
C LEU A 73 -13.78 -23.17 -15.34
N VAL A 74 -13.32 -22.31 -16.25
CA VAL A 74 -14.06 -21.08 -16.65
C VAL A 74 -15.39 -21.44 -17.32
N LEU A 75 -15.41 -22.43 -18.23
CA LEU A 75 -16.66 -22.90 -18.84
C LEU A 75 -17.62 -23.52 -17.82
N ALA A 76 -17.13 -24.23 -16.80
CA ALA A 76 -17.95 -24.73 -15.71
C ALA A 76 -18.53 -23.59 -14.85
N LEU A 77 -17.73 -22.56 -14.53
CA LEU A 77 -18.18 -21.39 -13.78
C LEU A 77 -19.26 -20.59 -14.54
N VAL A 78 -19.06 -20.40 -15.85
CA VAL A 78 -20.05 -19.76 -16.74
C VAL A 78 -21.30 -20.62 -16.93
N ALA A 79 -21.18 -21.95 -16.97
CA ALA A 79 -22.32 -22.84 -17.02
C ALA A 79 -23.14 -22.83 -15.73
N VAL A 80 -22.49 -22.76 -14.56
CA VAL A 80 -23.15 -22.65 -13.25
C VAL A 80 -23.90 -21.32 -13.12
N THR A 81 -23.31 -20.20 -13.51
CA THR A 81 -24.01 -18.90 -13.50
C THR A 81 -25.12 -18.79 -14.55
N ALA A 82 -25.00 -19.48 -15.69
CA ALA A 82 -26.07 -19.56 -16.70
C ALA A 82 -27.23 -20.50 -16.31
N TYR A 83 -27.00 -21.53 -15.49
CA TYR A 83 -28.06 -22.42 -14.98
C TYR A 83 -28.70 -21.93 -13.68
N ALA A 84 -27.99 -21.13 -12.88
CA ALA A 84 -28.49 -20.50 -11.65
C ALA A 84 -29.22 -19.17 -11.91
N GLY A 85 -30.20 -19.19 -12.81
CA GLY A 85 -31.19 -18.11 -12.91
C GLY A 85 -32.15 -18.09 -11.70
N PRO A 86 -32.81 -16.96 -11.39
CA PRO A 86 -33.48 -16.77 -10.11
C PRO A 86 -34.77 -17.59 -9.97
N GLU A 87 -34.78 -18.60 -9.10
CA GLU A 87 -36.02 -19.22 -8.61
C GLU A 87 -36.67 -18.35 -7.53
N SER A 88 -37.52 -17.40 -7.94
CA SER A 88 -38.53 -16.79 -7.06
C SER A 88 -39.94 -17.29 -7.44
N LYS A 89 -40.31 -18.47 -6.94
CA LYS A 89 -41.69 -18.97 -6.99
C LYS A 89 -42.52 -18.37 -5.84
N PRO A 90 -43.69 -17.76 -6.10
CA PRO A 90 -44.52 -17.20 -5.03
C PRO A 90 -45.32 -18.30 -4.32
N THR A 91 -45.05 -18.49 -3.03
CA THR A 91 -45.87 -19.37 -2.17
C THR A 91 -47.20 -18.69 -1.83
N ARG A 92 -48.26 -19.04 -2.57
CA ARG A 92 -49.64 -18.85 -2.11
C ARG A 92 -50.12 -20.12 -1.42
N LEU A 93 -50.36 -20.05 -0.11
CA LEU A 93 -51.28 -20.96 0.57
C LEU A 93 -52.67 -20.35 0.55
N GLY A 94 -53.66 -21.12 0.09
CA GLY A 94 -55.02 -20.64 -0.10
C GLY A 94 -55.86 -20.71 1.17
N ALA A 95 -56.71 -19.70 1.37
CA ALA A 95 -57.92 -19.80 2.17
C ALA A 95 -59.11 -19.27 1.35
N THR A 96 -60.28 -19.86 1.59
CA THR A 96 -61.49 -19.75 0.77
C THR A 96 -62.25 -18.42 0.92
N ALA A 97 -62.80 -17.92 -0.20
CA ALA A 97 -63.88 -16.92 -0.27
C ALA A 97 -65.27 -17.61 -0.05
N PRO A 98 -66.45 -16.94 -0.04
CA PRO A 98 -66.81 -15.56 -0.49
C PRO A 98 -67.79 -14.84 0.51
N PRO A 99 -68.66 -13.83 0.17
CA PRO A 99 -68.89 -13.11 -1.10
C PRO A 99 -69.12 -11.55 -1.10
N VAL A 100 -68.77 -10.94 -2.25
CA VAL A 100 -69.54 -9.94 -3.07
C VAL A 100 -69.88 -8.52 -2.55
N ALA A 101 -69.44 -7.50 -3.34
CA ALA A 101 -70.29 -6.44 -3.92
C ALA A 101 -69.61 -5.75 -5.14
N GLU A 102 -70.36 -5.58 -6.24
CA GLU A 102 -70.34 -4.57 -7.35
C GLU A 102 -69.03 -3.86 -7.81
N GLY A 103 -68.77 -3.57 -9.10
CA GLY A 103 -69.46 -3.88 -10.36
C GLY A 103 -68.92 -3.06 -11.58
N VAL A 104 -69.02 -3.61 -12.81
CA VAL A 104 -68.93 -2.95 -14.16
C VAL A 104 -67.66 -2.10 -14.45
N GLY A 105 -66.76 -2.38 -15.41
CA GLY A 105 -66.91 -2.67 -16.85
C GLY A 105 -66.49 -1.42 -17.68
N GLY A 106 -65.83 -1.43 -18.85
CA GLY A 106 -65.19 -2.47 -19.67
C GLY A 106 -64.70 -1.86 -21.01
N GLY A 107 -63.75 -2.50 -21.72
CA GLY A 107 -63.37 -2.16 -23.11
C GLY A 107 -62.05 -1.38 -23.32
N GLY A 108 -61.14 -1.93 -24.13
CA GLY A 108 -60.07 -1.21 -24.85
C GLY A 108 -60.29 -1.39 -26.36
N PRO A 109 -59.23 -1.47 -27.21
CA PRO A 109 -57.89 -0.87 -27.13
C PRO A 109 -57.59 0.00 -28.39
N GLY A 110 -56.43 0.67 -28.46
CA GLY A 110 -56.02 1.39 -29.68
C GLY A 110 -54.66 2.07 -29.57
N ASN A 111 -53.83 1.93 -30.61
CA ASN A 111 -52.41 2.29 -30.57
C ASN A 111 -52.07 3.48 -31.49
N ALA A 112 -50.90 4.08 -31.24
CA ALA A 112 -50.01 4.77 -32.18
C ALA A 112 -50.22 6.26 -32.54
N ALA A 113 -49.13 7.00 -32.30
CA ALA A 113 -48.48 7.95 -33.22
C ALA A 113 -49.19 9.27 -33.65
N ALA A 114 -48.86 10.32 -32.90
CA ALA A 114 -48.06 11.47 -33.38
C ALA A 114 -48.65 12.56 -34.33
N LEU A 115 -48.06 13.76 -34.14
CA LEU A 115 -47.88 14.91 -35.05
C LEU A 115 -48.81 16.15 -34.96
N LEU A 116 -48.21 17.21 -34.37
CA LEU A 116 -47.98 18.55 -34.95
C LEU A 116 -49.08 19.63 -34.97
N SER A 117 -48.59 20.87 -35.19
CA SER A 117 -49.29 22.16 -35.36
C SER A 117 -49.72 22.83 -34.03
N ASN A 118 -49.55 24.13 -33.74
CA ASN A 118 -48.85 25.31 -34.31
C ASN A 118 -49.03 26.47 -33.27
N ALA A 119 -48.56 27.73 -33.36
CA ALA A 119 -47.51 28.51 -34.05
C ALA A 119 -47.71 29.98 -33.56
N ALA A 120 -46.80 30.95 -33.60
CA ALA A 120 -45.34 31.09 -33.75
C ALA A 120 -45.01 32.58 -33.46
N ASP A 121 -43.74 32.99 -33.28
CA ASP A 121 -43.29 34.32 -33.76
C ASP A 121 -41.75 34.48 -33.87
N GLN A 122 -41.30 35.51 -34.59
CA GLN A 122 -40.01 35.54 -35.30
C GLN A 122 -38.97 36.58 -34.79
N ASN A 123 -37.71 36.13 -34.86
CA ASN A 123 -36.38 36.76 -35.11
C ASN A 123 -36.32 38.07 -35.99
N PRO A 124 -35.15 38.66 -36.41
CA PRO A 124 -33.71 38.46 -36.06
C PRO A 124 -32.77 39.75 -36.07
N THR A 125 -31.45 39.57 -35.77
CA THR A 125 -30.25 40.10 -36.54
C THR A 125 -29.22 41.10 -35.90
N ALA A 126 -28.03 40.56 -35.57
CA ALA A 126 -26.62 40.96 -35.86
C ALA A 126 -25.96 42.37 -35.63
N THR A 127 -24.81 42.33 -34.91
CA THR A 127 -23.42 42.75 -35.27
C THR A 127 -23.09 44.15 -35.84
N THR A 128 -22.22 44.91 -35.14
CA THR A 128 -20.91 45.45 -35.66
C THR A 128 -20.05 46.17 -34.59
N THR A 129 -18.72 46.08 -34.72
CA THR A 129 -17.70 46.90 -34.01
C THR A 129 -17.49 48.23 -34.74
N PRO A 130 -16.98 49.30 -34.08
CA PRO A 130 -15.59 49.69 -34.35
C PRO A 130 -14.78 50.20 -33.12
N ASP A 131 -13.54 50.62 -33.41
CA ASP A 131 -12.33 50.72 -32.57
C ASP A 131 -12.18 52.10 -31.83
N PRO A 132 -11.01 52.54 -31.30
CA PRO A 132 -10.73 52.61 -29.87
C PRO A 132 -10.51 54.05 -29.32
N THR A 133 -10.04 54.14 -28.06
CA THR A 133 -9.32 55.26 -27.39
C THR A 133 -10.04 55.87 -26.18
N ALA A 134 -9.78 55.34 -24.97
CA ALA A 134 -9.65 56.10 -23.71
C ALA A 134 -9.13 55.21 -22.58
N LEU A 135 -8.03 55.60 -21.93
CA LEU A 135 -7.54 55.00 -20.67
C LEU A 135 -8.04 55.82 -19.46
N PRO A 136 -8.46 55.14 -18.39
CA PRO A 136 -8.28 55.64 -17.04
C PRO A 136 -7.47 54.67 -16.14
N ALA A 137 -7.00 55.21 -15.02
CA ALA A 137 -5.98 54.63 -14.12
C ALA A 137 -6.46 53.40 -13.29
N PRO A 138 -5.54 52.57 -12.75
CA PRO A 138 -5.90 51.39 -11.96
C PRO A 138 -6.37 51.76 -10.56
N VAL A 139 -7.38 51.04 -10.06
CA VAL A 139 -7.88 51.17 -8.67
C VAL A 139 -7.79 49.80 -7.98
N ALA A 140 -7.13 49.82 -6.82
CA ALA A 140 -7.00 48.80 -5.76
C ALA A 140 -7.63 47.41 -6.01
N THR A 141 -6.77 46.40 -6.10
CA THR A 141 -7.11 44.97 -5.97
C THR A 141 -7.60 44.66 -4.55
N ALA A 142 -8.54 43.72 -4.43
CA ALA A 142 -9.12 43.30 -3.15
C ALA A 142 -8.10 42.64 -2.20
N THR A 143 -8.33 42.83 -0.91
CA THR A 143 -7.51 42.30 0.19
C THR A 143 -7.59 40.77 0.26
N ALA A 144 -6.47 40.09 0.08
CA ALA A 144 -6.33 38.69 0.48
C ALA A 144 -6.05 38.62 2.00
N THR A 145 -6.83 37.85 2.74
CA THR A 145 -6.56 37.57 4.16
C THR A 145 -5.33 36.68 4.25
N THR A 146 -4.24 37.20 4.79
CA THR A 146 -3.01 36.44 5.03
C THR A 146 -3.21 35.47 6.19
N VAL A 147 -3.24 34.17 5.89
CA VAL A 147 -2.93 33.12 6.88
C VAL A 147 -1.48 33.32 7.33
N PRO A 148 -1.15 33.24 8.63
CA PRO A 148 0.24 33.39 9.07
C PRO A 148 1.08 32.22 8.50
N ALA A 149 2.12 32.56 7.75
CA ALA A 149 3.13 31.58 7.36
C ALA A 149 3.91 31.17 8.61
N PHE A 150 3.95 29.86 8.89
CA PHE A 150 4.89 29.32 9.88
C PHE A 150 6.31 29.42 9.32
N GLU A 151 7.19 30.10 10.06
CA GLU A 151 8.58 30.31 9.69
C GLU A 151 9.38 29.06 10.06
N ILE A 152 9.53 28.13 9.10
CA ILE A 152 10.31 26.90 9.29
C ILE A 152 11.80 27.26 9.38
N ALA A 153 12.40 26.99 10.53
CA ALA A 153 13.82 27.25 10.76
C ALA A 153 14.70 26.17 10.10
N GLU A 154 15.42 26.55 9.04
CA GLU A 154 16.41 25.71 8.38
C GLU A 154 17.59 25.38 9.34
N THR A 155 17.60 24.17 9.90
CA THR A 155 18.76 23.64 10.62
C THR A 155 18.85 22.12 10.48
N ALA A 156 20.07 21.61 10.26
CA ALA A 156 20.32 20.18 10.17
C ALA A 156 19.84 19.44 11.43
N VAL A 157 19.08 18.36 11.24
CA VAL A 157 18.38 17.62 12.30
C VAL A 157 19.39 16.93 13.22
N ALA A 158 19.74 17.60 14.31
CA ALA A 158 20.26 16.95 15.50
C ALA A 158 19.06 16.34 16.23
N VAL A 159 18.83 15.04 16.04
CA VAL A 159 17.78 14.27 16.74
C VAL A 159 17.97 14.48 18.25
N PRO A 160 16.99 15.07 18.97
CA PRO A 160 17.04 15.17 20.40
C PRO A 160 16.96 13.78 21.01
N THR A 161 17.90 13.44 21.91
CA THR A 161 17.77 12.25 22.75
C THR A 161 16.76 12.55 23.85
N ASP A 162 15.47 12.55 23.48
CA ASP A 162 14.38 12.62 24.42
C ASP A 162 14.43 11.36 25.32
N ASP A 163 14.39 11.55 26.64
CA ASP A 163 14.56 10.45 27.61
C ASP A 163 13.50 9.36 27.38
N GLY A 164 13.94 8.20 26.90
CA GLY A 164 13.07 7.04 26.61
C GLY A 164 12.72 6.82 25.13
N ALA A 165 13.24 7.61 24.19
CA ALA A 165 13.17 7.29 22.76
C ALA A 165 13.83 5.92 22.47
N LEU A 166 13.23 5.15 21.55
CA LEU A 166 13.71 3.80 21.20
C LEU A 166 14.74 3.85 20.07
N LEU A 167 14.54 4.71 19.09
CA LEU A 167 15.37 4.87 17.89
C LEU A 167 16.33 6.06 18.04
N PRO A 168 17.54 6.03 17.45
CA PRO A 168 18.16 4.89 16.74
C PRO A 168 18.79 3.84 17.69
N GLY A 169 18.55 3.93 19.01
CA GLY A 169 19.19 3.07 20.01
C GLY A 169 18.82 1.58 19.95
N HIS A 170 17.73 1.24 19.26
CA HIS A 170 17.24 -0.12 19.04
C HIS A 170 16.83 -0.33 17.58
N ARG A 171 16.76 -1.59 17.17
CA ARG A 171 16.01 -2.03 15.99
C ARG A 171 14.72 -2.65 16.45
N ILE A 172 13.58 -2.18 15.95
CA ILE A 172 12.28 -2.73 16.32
C ILE A 172 11.91 -3.83 15.31
N LEU A 173 11.46 -4.98 15.82
CA LEU A 173 11.05 -6.13 15.03
C LEU A 173 9.63 -6.55 15.43
N THR A 174 8.68 -6.48 14.50
CA THR A 174 7.27 -6.78 14.75
C THR A 174 6.75 -7.97 13.93
N TYR A 175 5.72 -8.62 14.47
CA TYR A 175 4.79 -9.43 13.69
C TYR A 175 3.48 -8.68 13.49
N TYR A 176 2.98 -8.68 12.25
CA TYR A 176 1.81 -7.94 11.80
C TYR A 176 0.56 -8.82 11.66
N GLY A 177 -0.60 -8.26 12.03
CA GLY A 177 -1.87 -8.75 11.52
C GLY A 177 -3.09 -8.56 12.41
N HIS A 178 -4.19 -9.20 12.03
CA HIS A 178 -5.42 -9.26 12.83
C HIS A 178 -5.52 -10.60 13.59
N PRO A 179 -5.57 -10.61 14.94
CA PRO A 179 -5.52 -11.84 15.74
C PRO A 179 -6.59 -12.91 15.44
N HIS A 180 -7.72 -12.52 14.86
CA HIS A 180 -8.81 -13.45 14.50
C HIS A 180 -8.87 -13.81 13.01
N SER A 181 -7.81 -13.56 12.22
CA SER A 181 -7.81 -13.81 10.76
C SER A 181 -6.45 -14.26 10.23
N ASP A 182 -6.35 -15.54 9.86
CA ASP A 182 -5.16 -16.16 9.22
C ASP A 182 -4.90 -15.67 7.77
N LEU A 183 -5.83 -14.88 7.23
CA LEU A 183 -5.71 -14.18 5.95
C LEU A 183 -5.08 -12.78 6.09
N MET A 184 -5.02 -12.23 7.30
CA MET A 184 -4.60 -10.85 7.57
C MET A 184 -3.29 -10.78 8.36
N GLY A 185 -2.35 -11.69 8.04
CA GLY A 185 -1.01 -11.71 8.62
C GLY A 185 -0.82 -12.69 9.77
N ILE A 186 0.45 -12.97 10.07
CA ILE A 186 0.89 -14.01 11.00
C ILE A 186 0.25 -13.95 12.40
N LEU A 187 -0.18 -12.79 12.90
CA LEU A 187 -0.85 -12.70 14.21
C LEU A 187 -2.16 -13.53 14.29
N GLY A 188 -2.81 -13.80 13.16
CA GLY A 188 -3.99 -14.68 13.08
C GLY A 188 -3.68 -16.17 12.89
N GLU A 189 -2.40 -16.56 12.75
CA GLU A 189 -1.99 -17.95 12.46
C GLU A 189 -1.57 -18.77 13.68
N TYR A 190 -1.24 -18.11 14.81
CA TYR A 190 -0.57 -18.72 15.95
C TYR A 190 -1.05 -18.12 17.29
N SER A 191 -0.79 -18.82 18.39
CA SER A 191 -1.01 -18.26 19.74
C SER A 191 -0.01 -17.13 20.05
N ILE A 192 -0.36 -16.22 20.96
CA ILE A 192 0.51 -15.10 21.34
C ILE A 192 1.85 -15.59 21.95
N GLU A 193 1.86 -16.73 22.63
CA GLU A 193 3.07 -17.41 23.09
C GLU A 193 3.93 -17.97 21.95
N ASP A 194 3.31 -18.65 20.97
CA ASP A 194 4.02 -19.18 19.80
C ASP A 194 4.59 -18.05 18.94
N LEU A 195 3.83 -16.95 18.78
CA LEU A 195 4.27 -15.74 18.08
C LEU A 195 5.49 -15.12 18.75
N HIS A 196 5.45 -14.94 20.07
CA HIS A 196 6.59 -14.41 20.81
C HIS A 196 7.83 -15.33 20.74
N ALA A 197 7.64 -16.65 20.78
CA ALA A 197 8.73 -17.61 20.63
C ALA A 197 9.38 -17.53 19.23
N LYS A 198 8.57 -17.45 18.17
CA LYS A 198 9.02 -17.27 16.78
C LYS A 198 9.71 -15.92 16.56
N LEU A 199 9.18 -14.85 17.14
CA LEU A 199 9.72 -13.50 17.00
C LEU A 199 11.10 -13.38 17.67
N LYS A 200 11.32 -14.12 18.77
CA LYS A 200 12.65 -14.28 19.39
C LYS A 200 13.64 -15.00 18.47
N GLU A 201 13.24 -16.10 17.85
CA GLU A 201 14.08 -16.81 16.85
C GLU A 201 14.42 -15.89 15.66
N GLN A 202 13.44 -15.13 15.16
CA GLN A 202 13.65 -14.15 14.09
C GLN A 202 14.63 -13.03 14.51
N ALA A 203 14.58 -12.59 15.78
CA ALA A 203 15.47 -11.58 16.35
C ALA A 203 16.92 -12.05 16.51
N GLU A 204 17.17 -13.36 16.75
CA GLU A 204 18.53 -13.92 16.80
C GLU A 204 19.28 -13.68 15.49
N GLY A 205 18.59 -13.76 14.35
CA GLY A 205 19.16 -13.43 13.04
C GLY A 205 19.61 -11.97 12.92
N PHE A 206 18.79 -11.02 13.36
CA PHE A 206 19.16 -9.60 13.36
C PHE A 206 20.29 -9.28 14.36
N ALA A 207 20.25 -9.87 15.55
CA ALA A 207 21.30 -9.70 16.55
C ALA A 207 22.65 -10.33 16.13
N ALA A 208 22.63 -11.37 15.29
CA ALA A 208 23.83 -11.95 14.68
C ALA A 208 24.37 -11.09 13.52
N ALA A 209 23.48 -10.53 12.69
CA ALA A 209 23.84 -9.68 11.55
C ALA A 209 24.36 -8.29 11.98
N ASP A 210 23.79 -7.71 13.04
CA ASP A 210 24.26 -6.47 13.68
C ASP A 210 24.20 -6.59 15.21
N PRO A 211 25.30 -7.06 15.84
CA PRO A 211 25.41 -7.15 17.30
C PRO A 211 25.52 -5.81 18.02
N SER A 212 25.56 -4.67 17.30
CA SER A 212 25.74 -3.34 17.90
C SER A 212 24.42 -2.63 18.21
N THR A 213 23.33 -3.04 17.56
CA THR A 213 21.99 -2.47 17.75
C THR A 213 21.07 -3.51 18.41
N PRO A 214 20.69 -3.34 19.69
CA PRO A 214 19.74 -4.23 20.37
C PRO A 214 18.38 -4.31 19.66
N VAL A 215 17.78 -5.51 19.64
CA VAL A 215 16.46 -5.72 19.04
C VAL A 215 15.35 -5.55 20.08
N LYS A 216 14.38 -4.67 19.82
CA LYS A 216 13.15 -4.50 20.60
C LYS A 216 12.02 -5.24 19.88
N LEU A 217 11.38 -6.20 20.54
CA LEU A 217 10.30 -6.99 19.94
C LEU A 217 8.95 -6.28 20.09
N GLY A 218 8.04 -6.50 19.16
CA GLY A 218 6.67 -6.01 19.27
C GLY A 218 5.64 -6.77 18.46
N PHE A 219 4.38 -6.38 18.65
CA PHE A 219 3.26 -6.82 17.82
C PHE A 219 2.63 -5.61 17.14
N GLU A 220 2.15 -5.79 15.92
CA GLU A 220 1.52 -4.76 15.11
C GLU A 220 0.11 -5.25 14.78
N VAL A 221 -0.82 -4.79 15.60
CA VAL A 221 -2.19 -5.32 15.70
C VAL A 221 -3.11 -4.41 14.91
N ILE A 222 -3.78 -4.95 13.90
CA ILE A 222 -4.80 -4.21 13.16
C ILE A 222 -5.94 -3.89 14.14
N ALA A 223 -6.14 -2.59 14.41
CA ALA A 223 -7.08 -2.05 15.38
C ALA A 223 -8.36 -1.51 14.72
N SER A 224 -8.25 -0.97 13.49
CA SER A 224 -9.39 -0.73 12.61
C SER A 224 -9.18 -1.47 11.29
N VAL A 225 -10.18 -2.28 10.89
CA VAL A 225 -10.13 -3.12 9.69
C VAL A 225 -11.01 -2.51 8.60
N ALA A 226 -10.40 -2.16 7.47
CA ALA A 226 -11.12 -1.68 6.31
C ALA A 226 -12.07 -2.76 5.77
N GLN A 227 -13.33 -2.39 5.60
CA GLN A 227 -14.38 -3.27 5.08
C GLN A 227 -14.60 -2.99 3.60
N ARG A 228 -14.88 -4.05 2.82
CA ARG A 228 -15.31 -3.88 1.43
C ARG A 228 -16.65 -3.16 1.34
N ASP A 229 -17.60 -3.52 2.18
CA ASP A 229 -18.95 -2.92 2.20
C ASP A 229 -19.07 -1.94 3.38
N PRO A 230 -19.82 -0.83 3.26
CA PRO A 230 -19.93 0.17 4.31
C PRO A 230 -20.73 -0.35 5.51
N GLY A 231 -20.28 -0.02 6.72
CA GLY A 231 -21.06 -0.17 7.96
C GLY A 231 -22.25 0.80 8.03
N GLU A 232 -23.02 0.74 9.12
CA GLU A 232 -24.19 1.60 9.33
C GLU A 232 -23.86 3.11 9.37
N ASP A 233 -22.61 3.44 9.71
CA ASP A 233 -22.06 4.81 9.75
C ASP A 233 -21.44 5.26 8.42
N GLY A 234 -21.37 4.39 7.42
CA GLY A 234 -20.76 4.66 6.11
C GLY A 234 -19.23 4.70 6.11
N LYS A 235 -18.54 4.37 7.23
CA LYS A 235 -17.09 4.59 7.35
C LYS A 235 -16.21 3.51 6.72
N TYR A 236 -16.78 2.38 6.28
CA TYR A 236 -16.05 1.20 5.82
C TYR A 236 -15.04 0.65 6.85
N LEU A 237 -15.36 0.69 8.14
CA LEU A 237 -14.51 0.16 9.21
C LEU A 237 -15.23 -0.89 10.06
N LEU A 238 -14.46 -1.85 10.55
CA LEU A 238 -14.79 -2.70 11.69
C LEU A 238 -13.63 -2.61 12.68
N TYR A 239 -13.90 -2.22 13.92
CA TYR A 239 -12.86 -2.15 14.95
C TYR A 239 -12.63 -3.51 15.60
N THR A 240 -11.37 -3.80 15.87
CA THR A 240 -10.95 -4.92 16.73
C THR A 240 -11.46 -4.67 18.14
N ASP A 241 -11.98 -5.72 18.81
CA ASP A 241 -12.59 -5.55 20.12
C ASP A 241 -11.56 -5.21 21.21
N GLU A 242 -12.02 -4.49 22.23
CA GLU A 242 -11.14 -3.99 23.29
C GLU A 242 -10.45 -5.09 24.09
N ALA A 243 -11.05 -6.28 24.21
CA ALA A 243 -10.45 -7.37 24.96
C ALA A 243 -9.26 -7.97 24.20
N THR A 244 -9.39 -8.12 22.87
CA THR A 244 -8.30 -8.52 21.99
C THR A 244 -7.15 -7.50 22.00
N ILE A 245 -7.45 -6.20 21.91
CA ILE A 245 -6.41 -5.15 21.99
C ILE A 245 -5.71 -5.17 23.36
N GLN A 246 -6.48 -5.26 24.46
CA GLN A 246 -5.94 -5.35 25.81
C GLN A 246 -5.07 -6.60 26.02
N GLU A 247 -5.46 -7.76 25.48
CA GLU A 247 -4.69 -9.02 25.60
C GLU A 247 -3.28 -8.87 25.01
N TYR A 248 -3.16 -8.30 23.81
CA TYR A 248 -1.87 -8.05 23.17
C TYR A 248 -1.03 -7.01 23.92
N ILE A 249 -1.66 -5.94 24.44
CA ILE A 249 -0.99 -4.91 25.25
C ILE A 249 -0.50 -5.47 26.58
N ASP A 250 -1.32 -6.21 27.31
CA ASP A 250 -0.97 -6.81 28.60
C ASP A 250 0.17 -7.82 28.43
N TYR A 251 0.08 -8.68 27.41
CA TYR A 251 1.13 -9.64 27.10
C TYR A 251 2.44 -8.94 26.72
N ALA A 252 2.38 -7.92 25.85
CA ALA A 252 3.56 -7.17 25.45
C ALA A 252 4.22 -6.46 26.65
N THR A 253 3.41 -5.83 27.51
CA THR A 253 3.87 -5.16 28.74
C THR A 253 4.56 -6.14 29.69
N ALA A 254 3.98 -7.34 29.88
CA ALA A 254 4.56 -8.39 30.73
C ALA A 254 5.89 -8.97 30.21
N ASN A 255 6.21 -8.76 28.92
CA ASN A 255 7.36 -9.33 28.24
C ASN A 255 8.38 -8.27 27.74
N ASP A 256 8.24 -7.01 28.15
CA ASP A 256 9.06 -5.87 27.68
C ASP A 256 9.04 -5.69 26.14
N MET A 257 7.85 -5.84 25.56
CA MET A 257 7.58 -5.64 24.13
C MET A 257 6.75 -4.36 23.90
N VAL A 258 6.79 -3.85 22.66
CA VAL A 258 5.94 -2.74 22.20
C VAL A 258 4.74 -3.24 21.41
N VAL A 259 3.67 -2.45 21.36
CA VAL A 259 2.52 -2.69 20.48
C VAL A 259 2.34 -1.49 19.55
N PHE A 260 2.19 -1.76 18.26
CA PHE A 260 1.71 -0.80 17.28
C PHE A 260 0.25 -1.13 17.01
N LEU A 261 -0.63 -0.14 17.14
CA LEU A 261 -2.01 -0.26 16.70
C LEU A 261 -2.10 0.27 15.27
N ASP A 262 -2.38 -0.63 14.34
CA ASP A 262 -2.50 -0.35 12.91
C ASP A 262 -3.94 0.06 12.58
N TYR A 263 -4.10 1.29 12.10
CA TYR A 263 -5.39 1.86 11.75
C TYR A 263 -5.49 2.03 10.23
N GLN A 264 -6.50 1.37 9.65
CA GLN A 264 -6.78 1.37 8.23
C GLN A 264 -7.71 2.53 7.80
N ILE A 265 -8.13 3.41 8.72
CA ILE A 265 -8.71 4.75 8.45
C ILE A 265 -10.11 4.78 7.79
N GLY A 266 -10.36 3.98 6.75
CA GLY A 266 -11.60 3.98 5.98
C GLY A 266 -11.97 5.39 5.51
N MET A 267 -13.24 5.76 5.68
CA MET A 267 -13.71 7.15 5.55
C MET A 267 -13.76 7.92 6.88
N ASN A 268 -13.15 7.42 7.97
CA ASN A 268 -13.16 8.11 9.26
C ASN A 268 -12.17 9.30 9.30
N GLY A 269 -11.03 9.16 8.62
CA GLY A 269 -9.95 10.15 8.59
C GLY A 269 -9.04 10.09 9.83
N VAL A 270 -7.76 10.42 9.63
CA VAL A 270 -6.66 10.20 10.59
C VAL A 270 -6.96 10.78 11.98
N ALA A 271 -7.50 12.01 12.04
CA ALA A 271 -7.80 12.65 13.32
C ALA A 271 -8.81 11.87 14.17
N ASN A 272 -9.83 11.27 13.56
CA ASN A 272 -10.83 10.50 14.30
C ASN A 272 -10.28 9.14 14.74
N GLU A 273 -9.49 8.46 13.91
CA GLU A 273 -8.83 7.20 14.28
C GLU A 273 -7.90 7.38 15.50
N ILE A 274 -7.17 8.50 15.57
CA ILE A 274 -6.30 8.83 16.71
C ILE A 274 -7.12 9.06 17.99
N GLU A 275 -8.30 9.66 17.90
CA GLU A 275 -9.19 9.80 19.07
C GLU A 275 -9.75 8.43 19.53
N GLU A 276 -10.12 7.53 18.62
CA GLU A 276 -10.50 6.14 18.97
C GLU A 276 -9.31 5.38 19.61
N ALA A 277 -8.08 5.66 19.17
CA ALA A 277 -6.84 5.09 19.71
C ALA A 277 -6.40 5.68 21.05
N ARG A 278 -6.87 6.88 21.42
CA ARG A 278 -6.29 7.74 22.48
C ARG A 278 -5.99 7.01 23.78
N LYS A 279 -6.96 6.26 24.32
CA LYS A 279 -6.82 5.54 25.60
C LYS A 279 -5.72 4.47 25.59
N TRP A 280 -5.41 3.91 24.42
CA TRP A 280 -4.33 2.96 24.25
C TRP A 280 -2.99 3.66 24.07
N LEU A 281 -2.97 4.75 23.30
CA LEU A 281 -1.79 5.57 23.09
C LEU A 281 -1.28 6.21 24.41
N GLU A 282 -2.14 6.44 25.40
CA GLU A 282 -1.73 6.86 26.76
C GLU A 282 -0.87 5.82 27.52
N LEU A 283 -0.74 4.59 27.01
CA LEU A 283 0.13 3.56 27.58
C LEU A 283 1.56 3.67 27.02
N PRO A 284 2.63 3.55 27.84
CA PRO A 284 3.99 3.91 27.44
C PRO A 284 4.57 3.06 26.30
N ASN A 285 4.22 1.78 26.22
CA ASN A 285 4.70 0.83 25.20
C ASN A 285 3.77 0.68 23.98
N VAL A 286 2.75 1.53 23.85
CA VAL A 286 1.83 1.53 22.70
C VAL A 286 2.14 2.70 21.77
N HIS A 287 2.15 2.41 20.47
CA HIS A 287 2.51 3.29 19.37
C HIS A 287 1.44 3.23 18.27
N LEU A 288 1.48 4.18 17.33
CA LEU A 288 0.52 4.30 16.25
C LEU A 288 1.13 3.84 14.92
N ALA A 289 0.40 3.01 14.20
CA ALA A 289 0.61 2.74 12.79
C ALA A 289 -0.60 3.23 11.98
N LEU A 290 -0.35 3.91 10.87
CA LEU A 290 -1.36 4.33 9.91
C LEU A 290 -1.11 3.60 8.60
N ASP A 291 -2.17 3.01 8.05
CA ASP A 291 -2.15 2.37 6.75
C ASP A 291 -2.96 3.18 5.72
N PRO A 292 -2.30 4.06 4.95
CA PRO A 292 -2.99 4.96 4.04
C PRO A 292 -3.68 4.26 2.87
N GLU A 293 -3.36 2.99 2.56
CA GLU A 293 -3.98 2.31 1.40
C GLU A 293 -5.50 2.18 1.53
N PHE A 294 -5.99 2.30 2.76
CA PHE A 294 -7.38 2.17 3.14
C PHE A 294 -8.05 3.51 3.51
N ALA A 295 -7.31 4.64 3.46
CA ALA A 295 -7.85 5.99 3.68
C ALA A 295 -8.64 6.49 2.45
N MET A 296 -9.96 6.32 2.47
CA MET A 296 -10.85 6.53 1.32
C MET A 296 -11.42 7.96 1.23
N ALA A 297 -11.43 8.52 0.01
CA ALA A 297 -12.20 9.73 -0.29
C ALA A 297 -13.71 9.46 -0.47
N GLU A 298 -14.52 10.52 -0.58
CA GLU A 298 -15.97 10.39 -0.80
C GLU A 298 -16.28 9.66 -2.11
N GLY A 299 -16.89 8.47 -1.99
CA GLY A 299 -17.28 7.62 -3.12
C GLY A 299 -16.25 6.57 -3.51
N GLU A 300 -15.11 6.49 -2.83
CA GLU A 300 -14.13 5.41 -2.98
C GLU A 300 -14.50 4.20 -2.09
N GLN A 301 -13.85 3.06 -2.35
CA GLN A 301 -14.15 1.78 -1.71
C GLN A 301 -12.86 0.98 -1.43
N PRO A 302 -12.63 0.50 -0.19
CA PRO A 302 -11.44 -0.28 0.17
C PRO A 302 -11.28 -1.53 -0.69
N GLY A 303 -10.04 -1.79 -1.13
CA GLY A 303 -9.71 -2.92 -2.01
C GLY A 303 -10.16 -2.77 -3.47
N GLU A 304 -10.86 -1.69 -3.83
CA GLU A 304 -11.04 -1.27 -5.23
C GLU A 304 -10.23 -0.01 -5.57
N HIS A 305 -10.02 0.87 -4.59
CA HIS A 305 -9.24 2.09 -4.69
C HIS A 305 -8.05 2.01 -3.72
N ILE A 306 -6.94 2.69 -4.07
CA ILE A 306 -5.80 2.89 -3.17
C ILE A 306 -5.97 4.26 -2.52
N GLY A 307 -6.17 4.23 -1.21
CA GLY A 307 -6.33 5.40 -0.36
C GLY A 307 -5.08 6.25 -0.22
N GLN A 308 -5.25 7.42 0.37
CA GLN A 308 -4.22 8.46 0.48
C GLN A 308 -4.40 9.25 1.77
N ILE A 309 -3.30 9.60 2.43
CA ILE A 309 -3.25 10.66 3.44
C ILE A 309 -2.31 11.78 2.97
N ASP A 310 -2.42 12.95 3.55
CA ASP A 310 -1.58 14.10 3.23
C ASP A 310 -0.46 14.32 4.26
N ALA A 311 0.59 15.05 3.87
CA ALA A 311 1.58 15.56 4.80
C ALA A 311 0.97 16.35 5.98
N THR A 312 -0.17 17.02 5.77
CA THR A 312 -0.92 17.67 6.86
C THR A 312 -1.57 16.70 7.84
N ASP A 313 -2.00 15.51 7.40
CA ASP A 313 -2.48 14.44 8.30
C ASP A 313 -1.33 13.85 9.12
N VAL A 314 -0.16 13.64 8.49
CA VAL A 314 1.05 13.17 9.19
C VAL A 314 1.52 14.20 10.22
N ALA A 315 1.55 15.49 9.88
CA ALA A 315 1.89 16.55 10.82
C ALA A 315 0.89 16.67 11.99
N TYR A 316 -0.41 16.46 11.73
CA TYR A 316 -1.44 16.38 12.77
C TYR A 316 -1.20 15.19 13.70
N ALA A 317 -0.91 14.00 13.15
CA ALA A 317 -0.62 12.80 13.91
C ALA A 317 0.64 12.97 14.77
N GLN A 318 1.72 13.53 14.20
CA GLN A 318 2.94 13.85 14.94
C GLN A 318 2.64 14.78 16.13
N GLN A 319 1.99 15.93 15.91
CA GLN A 319 1.70 16.88 17.00
C GLN A 319 0.80 16.27 18.07
N THR A 320 -0.24 15.51 17.68
CA THR A 320 -1.16 14.87 18.63
C THR A 320 -0.45 13.84 19.51
N LEU A 321 0.52 13.11 18.95
CA LEU A 321 1.33 12.14 19.71
C LEU A 321 2.35 12.82 20.63
N VAL A 322 2.92 13.97 20.23
CA VAL A 322 3.79 14.81 21.08
C VAL A 322 3.01 15.31 22.30
N ASP A 323 1.85 15.92 22.07
CA ASP A 323 1.01 16.50 23.12
C ASP A 323 0.51 15.40 24.08
N LEU A 324 0.05 14.26 23.53
CA LEU A 324 -0.38 13.10 24.32
C LEU A 324 0.75 12.52 25.19
N ALA A 325 1.96 12.38 24.66
CA ALA A 325 3.10 11.87 25.42
C ALA A 325 3.48 12.81 26.57
N ALA A 326 3.48 14.11 26.30
CA ALA A 326 3.77 15.15 27.29
C ALA A 326 2.71 15.20 28.41
N ASP A 327 1.42 15.17 28.05
CA ASP A 327 0.29 15.22 29.00
C ASP A 327 0.22 13.96 29.88
N ALA A 328 0.49 12.78 29.32
CA ALA A 328 0.52 11.51 30.06
C ALA A 328 1.83 11.31 30.85
N GLY A 329 2.88 12.09 30.57
CA GLY A 329 4.19 11.95 31.21
C GLY A 329 4.92 10.66 30.83
N ILE A 330 4.77 10.22 29.59
CA ILE A 330 5.31 8.95 29.04
C ILE A 330 6.39 9.23 27.97
N PRO A 331 7.21 8.22 27.61
CA PRO A 331 8.23 8.39 26.57
C PRO A 331 7.66 8.81 25.20
N PRO A 332 8.51 9.40 24.32
CA PRO A 332 8.15 9.75 22.95
C PRO A 332 7.49 8.60 22.20
N LYS A 333 6.44 8.92 21.45
CA LYS A 333 5.77 7.95 20.60
C LYS A 333 6.54 7.66 19.34
N ILE A 334 6.12 6.58 18.68
CA ILE A 334 6.49 6.26 17.32
C ILE A 334 5.23 6.39 16.48
N LEU A 335 5.36 7.07 15.35
CA LEU A 335 4.39 7.09 14.27
C LEU A 335 4.96 6.29 13.10
N LEU A 336 4.33 5.16 12.80
CA LEU A 336 4.63 4.33 11.65
C LEU A 336 3.64 4.68 10.51
N ILE A 337 4.15 4.96 9.33
CA ILE A 337 3.34 5.14 8.12
C ILE A 337 3.68 4.02 7.13
N HIS A 338 2.67 3.27 6.68
CA HIS A 338 2.87 2.26 5.63
C HIS A 338 2.86 2.89 4.23
N GLN A 339 3.75 2.45 3.35
CA GLN A 339 3.74 2.85 1.94
C GLN A 339 4.29 1.77 1.00
N PHE A 340 3.48 1.33 0.03
CA PHE A 340 3.94 0.56 -1.14
C PHE A 340 3.74 1.30 -2.47
N HIS A 341 2.95 2.38 -2.49
CA HIS A 341 2.67 3.18 -3.69
C HIS A 341 2.81 4.68 -3.42
N PHE A 342 3.40 5.41 -4.37
CA PHE A 342 3.73 6.83 -4.20
C PHE A 342 2.51 7.74 -3.97
N THR A 343 1.32 7.35 -4.45
CA THR A 343 0.09 8.13 -4.26
C THR A 343 -0.47 8.08 -2.84
N MET A 344 -0.08 7.07 -2.03
CA MET A 344 -0.59 6.88 -0.66
C MET A 344 -0.28 8.05 0.28
N LEU A 345 0.69 8.89 -0.07
CA LEU A 345 1.16 9.98 0.77
C LEU A 345 1.37 11.24 -0.08
N THR A 346 0.40 12.16 -0.07
CA THR A 346 0.46 13.40 -0.86
C THR A 346 1.28 14.48 -0.16
N ASN A 347 1.88 15.38 -0.96
CA ASN A 347 2.73 16.48 -0.48
C ASN A 347 3.89 16.03 0.43
N LYS A 348 4.39 14.82 0.23
CA LYS A 348 5.39 14.13 1.05
C LYS A 348 6.68 14.94 1.27
N ASP A 349 7.05 15.78 0.31
CA ASP A 349 8.15 16.75 0.38
C ASP A 349 7.99 17.83 1.47
N GLN A 350 6.79 17.95 2.05
CA GLN A 350 6.46 18.86 3.15
C GLN A 350 6.46 18.16 4.53
N ILE A 351 6.68 16.84 4.57
CA ILE A 351 6.83 16.10 5.83
C ILE A 351 8.20 16.41 6.43
N SER A 352 8.27 16.51 7.76
CA SER A 352 9.52 16.79 8.47
C SER A 352 9.53 16.14 9.85
N PRO A 353 10.71 15.72 10.36
CA PRO A 353 10.84 15.23 11.73
C PRO A 353 10.37 16.25 12.77
N MET A 354 9.74 15.79 13.84
CA MET A 354 9.18 16.63 14.91
C MET A 354 9.67 16.13 16.27
N THR A 355 10.31 17.00 17.05
CA THR A 355 10.77 16.65 18.41
C THR A 355 9.62 16.15 19.29
N GLY A 356 9.86 15.10 20.10
CA GLY A 356 8.84 14.43 20.92
C GLY A 356 8.11 13.25 20.25
N VAL A 357 8.31 13.01 18.95
CA VAL A 357 7.75 11.85 18.23
C VAL A 357 8.71 11.33 17.17
N GLN A 358 8.93 10.02 17.14
CA GLN A 358 9.80 9.36 16.16
C GLN A 358 8.99 8.98 14.92
N LEU A 359 9.35 9.50 13.74
CA LEU A 359 8.63 9.21 12.49
C LEU A 359 9.32 8.10 11.69
N ILE A 360 8.58 7.04 11.36
CA ILE A 360 9.04 5.92 10.53
C ILE A 360 8.16 5.85 9.27
N LEU A 361 8.79 5.83 8.09
CA LEU A 361 8.13 5.41 6.86
C LEU A 361 8.53 3.98 6.49
N ASN A 362 7.55 3.11 6.27
CA ASN A 362 7.73 1.68 6.10
C ASN A 362 7.43 1.24 4.66
N ALA A 363 8.40 0.58 4.01
CA ALA A 363 8.20 -0.02 2.70
C ALA A 363 7.31 -1.28 2.81
N ASP A 364 6.06 -1.17 2.38
CA ASP A 364 5.00 -2.20 2.50
C ASP A 364 4.78 -3.01 1.20
N GLY A 365 5.72 -2.93 0.24
CA GLY A 365 5.60 -3.66 -1.02
C GLY A 365 6.05 -5.12 -0.89
N PHE A 366 5.25 -6.08 -1.38
CA PHE A 366 5.66 -7.49 -1.53
C PHE A 366 6.25 -7.80 -2.91
N GLY A 367 7.07 -8.85 -3.02
CA GLY A 367 7.51 -9.40 -4.31
C GLY A 367 8.92 -10.02 -4.30
N GLU A 368 9.54 -10.05 -5.49
CA GLU A 368 10.96 -10.44 -5.58
C GLU A 368 11.86 -9.38 -4.92
N PRO A 369 12.99 -9.75 -4.29
CA PRO A 369 13.88 -8.81 -3.62
C PRO A 369 14.26 -7.59 -4.46
N ALA A 370 14.54 -7.77 -5.75
CA ALA A 370 14.89 -6.67 -6.65
C ALA A 370 13.82 -5.56 -6.70
N THR A 371 12.53 -5.95 -6.76
CA THR A 371 11.42 -4.99 -6.73
C THR A 371 11.29 -4.33 -5.36
N LYS A 372 11.47 -5.06 -4.26
CA LYS A 372 11.45 -4.48 -2.91
C LYS A 372 12.59 -3.48 -2.68
N LEU A 373 13.79 -3.76 -3.22
CA LEU A 373 14.94 -2.84 -3.19
C LEU A 373 14.64 -1.55 -3.98
N GLU A 374 14.06 -1.67 -5.18
CA GLU A 374 13.65 -0.51 -5.99
C GLU A 374 12.56 0.31 -5.28
N SER A 375 11.55 -0.34 -4.69
CA SER A 375 10.52 0.33 -3.88
C SER A 375 11.09 1.02 -2.65
N TYR A 376 12.00 0.38 -1.89
CA TYR A 376 12.62 0.98 -0.71
C TYR A 376 13.46 2.21 -1.06
N ALA A 377 14.23 2.15 -2.15
CA ALA A 377 15.02 3.28 -2.62
C ALA A 377 14.12 4.51 -2.90
N VAL A 378 13.08 4.32 -3.72
CA VAL A 378 12.20 5.41 -4.19
C VAL A 378 11.21 5.88 -3.13
N LEU A 379 10.69 4.99 -2.29
CA LEU A 379 9.65 5.34 -1.32
C LEU A 379 10.18 5.68 0.06
N VAL A 380 11.40 5.28 0.43
CA VAL A 380 11.88 5.41 1.82
C VAL A 380 13.28 6.04 1.90
N ALA A 381 14.24 5.61 1.08
CA ALA A 381 15.64 6.03 1.22
C ALA A 381 15.97 7.44 0.69
N GLU A 382 15.25 7.91 -0.35
CA GLU A 382 15.51 9.22 -0.99
C GLU A 382 14.75 10.40 -0.34
N GLU A 383 14.07 10.16 0.79
CA GLU A 383 13.10 11.08 1.41
C GLU A 383 13.65 11.74 2.70
N PRO A 384 13.21 12.96 3.06
CA PRO A 384 13.71 13.71 4.23
C PRO A 384 13.11 13.22 5.56
N ILE A 385 13.16 11.91 5.81
CA ILE A 385 12.47 11.23 6.93
C ILE A 385 13.49 10.80 8.00
N GLU A 386 13.04 10.70 9.24
CA GLU A 386 13.90 10.43 10.40
C GLU A 386 14.36 8.96 10.45
N PHE A 387 13.40 8.03 10.36
CA PHE A 387 13.64 6.59 10.46
C PHE A 387 12.93 5.80 9.35
N HIS A 388 13.42 4.59 9.13
CA HIS A 388 13.15 3.82 7.91
C HIS A 388 12.69 2.41 8.27
N GLY A 389 11.61 1.95 7.64
CA GLY A 389 11.01 0.64 7.87
C GLY A 389 10.99 -0.24 6.63
N PHE A 390 11.01 -1.56 6.84
CA PHE A 390 10.89 -2.55 5.76
C PHE A 390 10.01 -3.74 6.19
N LYS A 391 8.89 -3.98 5.49
CA LYS A 391 8.00 -5.14 5.73
C LYS A 391 8.34 -6.31 4.81
N LEU A 392 8.24 -7.51 5.35
CA LEU A 392 8.42 -8.78 4.67
C LEU A 392 7.17 -9.64 4.79
N PHE A 393 6.89 -10.40 3.74
CA PHE A 393 5.68 -11.21 3.61
C PHE A 393 6.04 -12.68 3.40
N TYR A 394 5.80 -13.53 4.40
CA TYR A 394 6.26 -14.92 4.39
C TYR A 394 5.70 -15.76 3.23
N LYS A 395 4.53 -15.40 2.68
CA LYS A 395 3.85 -16.15 1.60
C LYS A 395 3.99 -15.48 0.22
N GLN A 396 4.33 -14.19 0.16
CA GLN A 396 4.32 -13.37 -1.05
C GLN A 396 5.73 -12.98 -1.52
N ASP A 397 6.69 -12.81 -0.61
CA ASP A 397 8.07 -12.51 -0.98
C ASP A 397 8.80 -13.79 -1.39
N PHE A 398 9.38 -13.80 -2.60
CA PHE A 398 10.09 -14.98 -3.10
C PHE A 398 11.34 -14.64 -3.93
N PRO A 399 12.55 -15.03 -3.49
CA PRO A 399 12.85 -15.52 -2.14
C PRO A 399 12.62 -14.43 -1.07
N LEU A 400 12.29 -14.85 0.15
CA LEU A 400 12.29 -13.98 1.33
C LEU A 400 13.72 -13.51 1.62
N MET A 401 13.92 -12.21 1.87
CA MET A 401 15.24 -11.63 2.17
C MET A 401 15.73 -12.02 3.56
N SER A 402 17.05 -12.22 3.72
CA SER A 402 17.68 -12.50 5.01
C SER A 402 17.90 -11.23 5.85
N PRO A 403 18.10 -11.34 7.17
CA PRO A 403 18.51 -10.20 8.01
C PRO A 403 19.73 -9.46 7.46
N GLU A 404 20.75 -10.17 6.99
CA GLU A 404 21.94 -9.56 6.39
C GLU A 404 21.64 -8.77 5.11
N GLU A 405 20.70 -9.23 4.28
CA GLU A 405 20.26 -8.52 3.08
C GLU A 405 19.44 -7.27 3.41
N ILE A 406 18.60 -7.34 4.46
CA ILE A 406 17.80 -6.20 4.96
C ILE A 406 18.72 -5.14 5.58
N LEU A 407 19.73 -5.55 6.37
CA LEU A 407 20.68 -4.62 6.98
C LEU A 407 21.75 -4.09 6.01
N ALA A 408 21.83 -4.63 4.79
CA ALA A 408 22.65 -4.10 3.70
C ALA A 408 21.94 -3.03 2.84
N LEU A 409 20.68 -2.71 3.13
CA LEU A 409 19.99 -1.56 2.55
C LEU A 409 20.61 -0.25 3.05
N GLU A 410 20.62 0.77 2.20
CA GLU A 410 21.08 2.12 2.55
C GLU A 410 19.90 3.10 2.45
N PRO A 411 19.47 3.77 3.55
CA PRO A 411 19.88 3.52 4.93
C PRO A 411 19.36 2.16 5.45
N ALA A 412 19.98 1.62 6.49
CA ALA A 412 19.52 0.36 7.10
C ALA A 412 18.19 0.57 7.86
N PRO A 413 17.20 -0.34 7.72
CA PRO A 413 15.94 -0.24 8.44
C PRO A 413 16.13 -0.28 9.96
N HIS A 414 15.44 0.65 10.62
CA HIS A 414 15.29 0.73 12.07
C HIS A 414 14.07 -0.08 12.54
N PHE A 415 13.12 -0.29 11.64
CA PHE A 415 11.88 -1.03 11.86
C PHE A 415 11.79 -2.16 10.83
N VAL A 416 11.50 -3.38 11.29
CA VAL A 416 11.30 -4.53 10.41
C VAL A 416 10.03 -5.25 10.80
N VAL A 417 9.17 -5.50 9.82
CA VAL A 417 7.87 -6.13 10.01
C VAL A 417 7.84 -7.46 9.27
N TYR A 418 7.25 -8.49 9.86
CA TYR A 418 6.97 -9.75 9.17
C TYR A 418 5.46 -10.06 9.21
N GLN A 419 4.90 -10.43 8.05
CA GLN A 419 3.48 -10.71 7.81
C GLN A 419 3.25 -12.11 7.25
#